data_AF-A0A959Z084-F1
#
_entry.id   AF-A0A959Z084-F1
#
_cell.length_a   1.000
_cell.length_b   1.000
_cell.length_c   1.000
_cell.angle_alpha   90.00
_cell.angle_beta   90.00
_cell.angle_gamma   90.00
#
_symmetry.space_group_name_H-M   'P 1'
#
loop_
_entity.id
_entity.type
_entity.pdbx_description
1 polymer ?
#
loop_
_entity_poly.entity_id
_entity_poly.type
_entity_poly.pdbx_seq_one_letter_code
_entity_poly.pdbx_strand_id
1 'polypeptide(L)'
;MSVLAILCTGLVSAQVLPNYALFDGNGKKVSHKRFLRTLGEANVVLFGELHNNSIAHWLQLEVAKDLADRGPLVLGAEMIEADDQATLDRYLKGEIDQAAFDTLARLWKNHPTDYAPLVDLAKERGLPFIATNVPRRYARAVNRGGFEALDTVPEDERAWIAPLPIAFDPELPQYVNMLTMMGDHGSPDMVKAQALKDATMAHFLLMHLQEGGRFLHF
;
A
#
# COMPACT_ATOMS: atom_id res chain seq x y z
N MET A 1 -36.08 -55.49 27.72
CA MET A 1 -36.16 -54.10 27.22
C MET A 1 -34.74 -53.65 26.94
N SER A 2 -34.36 -53.52 25.67
CA SER A 2 -33.05 -53.00 25.28
C SER A 2 -33.23 -51.54 24.88
N VAL A 3 -32.56 -50.63 25.58
CA VAL A 3 -32.57 -49.19 25.27
C VAL A 3 -31.44 -48.92 24.28
N LEU A 4 -31.80 -48.55 23.06
CA LEU A 4 -30.86 -48.07 22.04
C LEU A 4 -30.61 -46.58 22.28
N ALA A 5 -29.41 -46.22 22.71
CA ALA A 5 -28.99 -44.82 22.84
C ALA A 5 -28.37 -44.35 21.52
N ILE A 6 -29.04 -43.43 20.84
CA ILE A 6 -28.54 -42.75 19.64
C ILE A 6 -27.77 -41.51 20.10
N LEU A 7 -26.44 -41.53 19.97
CA LEU A 7 -25.61 -40.33 20.13
C LEU A 7 -25.70 -39.50 18.85
N CYS A 8 -26.45 -38.40 18.88
CA CYS A 8 -26.36 -37.35 17.87
C CYS A 8 -25.14 -36.47 18.15
N THR A 9 -24.05 -36.68 17.43
CA THR A 9 -22.92 -35.73 17.41
C THR A 9 -23.27 -34.55 16.50
N GLY A 10 -23.74 -33.45 17.09
CA GLY A 10 -23.89 -32.19 16.37
C GLY A 10 -22.52 -31.57 16.08
N LEU A 11 -22.24 -31.27 14.80
CA LEU A 11 -21.11 -30.43 14.42
C LEU A 11 -21.38 -29.00 14.91
N VAL A 12 -20.82 -28.66 16.07
CA VAL A 12 -20.79 -27.28 16.54
C VAL A 12 -19.74 -26.54 15.72
N SER A 13 -20.17 -25.79 14.72
CA SER A 13 -19.32 -24.75 14.12
C SER A 13 -19.23 -23.62 15.12
N ALA A 14 -18.08 -23.48 15.78
CA ALA A 14 -17.76 -22.27 16.52
C ALA A 14 -17.81 -21.09 15.53
N GLN A 15 -18.69 -20.11 15.78
CA GLN A 15 -18.63 -18.86 15.04
C GLN A 15 -17.33 -18.16 15.44
N VAL A 16 -16.32 -18.23 14.56
CA VAL A 16 -15.17 -17.33 14.64
C VAL A 16 -15.75 -15.93 14.45
N LEU A 17 -15.89 -15.18 15.55
CA LEU A 17 -16.25 -13.78 15.47
C LEU A 17 -15.06 -13.05 14.80
N PRO A 18 -15.28 -12.35 13.69
CA PRO A 18 -14.19 -11.59 13.08
C PRO A 18 -13.78 -10.47 14.04
N ASN A 19 -12.47 -10.31 14.27
CA ASN A 19 -11.89 -9.23 15.10
C ASN A 19 -11.95 -7.85 14.41
N TYR A 20 -12.76 -7.71 13.37
CA TYR A 20 -12.92 -6.50 12.58
C TYR A 20 -14.36 -6.36 12.09
N ALA A 21 -14.73 -5.13 11.72
CA ALA A 21 -15.99 -4.82 11.07
C ALA A 21 -15.73 -3.91 9.87
N LEU A 22 -16.47 -4.15 8.78
CA LEU A 22 -16.37 -3.37 7.55
C LEU A 22 -17.62 -2.50 7.42
N PHE A 23 -17.43 -1.26 6.99
CA PHE A 23 -18.49 -0.29 6.78
C PHE A 23 -18.30 0.39 5.43
N ASP A 24 -19.40 0.79 4.79
CA ASP A 24 -19.34 1.65 3.59
C ASP A 24 -19.23 3.14 3.97
N GLY A 25 -19.12 4.01 2.96
CA GLY A 25 -18.97 5.46 3.17
C GLY A 25 -20.13 6.14 3.92
N ASN A 26 -21.26 5.46 4.09
CA ASN A 26 -22.40 5.94 4.89
C ASN A 26 -22.38 5.37 6.32
N GLY A 27 -21.31 4.65 6.71
CA GLY A 27 -21.21 3.98 7.99
C GLY A 27 -22.08 2.73 8.12
N LYS A 28 -22.61 2.18 7.02
CA LYS A 28 -23.43 0.97 7.07
C LYS A 28 -22.53 -0.26 7.04
N LYS A 29 -22.76 -1.20 7.97
CA LYS A 29 -22.01 -2.46 8.04
C LYS A 29 -22.16 -3.26 6.74
N VAL A 30 -21.05 -3.75 6.20
CA VAL A 30 -21.00 -4.59 5.00
C VAL A 30 -20.39 -5.95 5.31
N SER A 31 -20.81 -6.99 4.58
CA SER A 31 -20.18 -8.30 4.68
C SER A 31 -18.84 -8.31 3.95
N HIS A 32 -17.91 -9.15 4.40
CA HIS A 32 -16.62 -9.34 3.74
C HIS A 32 -16.77 -9.69 2.26
N LYS A 33 -17.72 -10.57 1.91
CA LYS A 33 -18.04 -10.90 0.51
C LYS A 33 -18.51 -9.69 -0.31
N ARG A 34 -19.32 -8.79 0.27
CA ARG A 34 -19.76 -7.57 -0.42
C ARG A 34 -18.58 -6.63 -0.63
N PHE A 35 -17.74 -6.46 0.40
CA PHE A 35 -16.53 -5.65 0.35
C PHE A 35 -15.60 -6.08 -0.77
N LEU A 36 -15.18 -7.36 -0.81
CA LEU A 36 -14.31 -7.89 -1.86
C LEU A 36 -14.92 -7.76 -3.26
N ARG A 37 -16.23 -7.98 -3.40
CA ARG A 37 -16.92 -7.77 -4.69
C ARG A 37 -16.81 -6.32 -5.16
N THR A 38 -17.05 -5.36 -4.27
CA THR A 38 -16.93 -3.92 -4.61
C THR A 38 -15.51 -3.57 -5.03
N LEU A 39 -14.49 -4.07 -4.33
CA LEU A 39 -13.09 -3.84 -4.73
C LEU A 39 -12.76 -4.46 -6.10
N GLY A 40 -13.30 -5.64 -6.39
CA GLY A 40 -13.10 -6.31 -7.67
C GLY A 40 -13.70 -5.57 -8.88
N GLU A 41 -14.60 -4.61 -8.68
CA GLU A 41 -15.18 -3.79 -9.75
C GLU A 41 -14.32 -2.55 -10.08
N ALA A 42 -13.37 -2.18 -9.21
CA ALA A 42 -12.52 -1.00 -9.39
C ALA A 42 -11.26 -1.31 -10.22
N ASN A 43 -10.81 -0.34 -11.01
CA ASN A 43 -9.50 -0.38 -11.67
C ASN A 43 -8.36 0.02 -10.73
N VAL A 44 -8.64 0.89 -9.76
CA VAL A 44 -7.67 1.35 -8.77
C VAL A 44 -8.27 1.18 -7.38
N VAL A 45 -7.55 0.50 -6.51
CA VAL A 45 -7.89 0.32 -5.09
C VAL A 45 -6.78 0.95 -4.27
N LEU A 46 -7.11 1.98 -3.49
CA LEU A 46 -6.20 2.61 -2.53
C LEU A 46 -6.50 2.05 -1.15
N PHE A 47 -5.59 1.27 -0.58
CA PHE A 47 -5.75 0.65 0.72
C PHE A 47 -4.96 1.45 1.77
N GLY A 48 -5.62 2.43 2.38
CA GLY A 48 -5.05 3.16 3.51
C GLY A 48 -4.95 2.29 4.76
N GLU A 49 -3.83 2.41 5.48
CA GLU A 49 -3.55 1.64 6.69
C GLU A 49 -3.12 2.51 7.88
N LEU A 50 -3.19 1.92 9.06
CA LEU A 50 -2.42 2.36 10.21
C LEU A 50 -1.22 1.44 10.35
N HIS A 51 0.00 1.97 10.25
CA HIS A 51 1.22 1.17 10.35
C HIS A 51 1.29 0.35 11.65
N ASN A 52 1.80 -0.88 11.56
CA ASN A 52 1.91 -1.83 12.67
C ASN A 52 0.54 -2.33 13.19
N ASN A 53 -0.51 -2.28 12.36
CA ASN A 53 -1.80 -2.88 12.68
C ASN A 53 -1.92 -4.25 12.00
N SER A 54 -1.78 -5.31 12.78
CA SER A 54 -1.80 -6.69 12.26
C SER A 54 -3.10 -7.06 11.54
N ILE A 55 -4.24 -6.48 11.93
CA ILE A 55 -5.52 -6.71 11.27
C ILE A 55 -5.56 -5.98 9.92
N ALA A 56 -5.01 -4.77 9.84
CA ALA A 56 -4.90 -4.04 8.57
C ALA A 56 -4.01 -4.79 7.58
N HIS A 57 -2.80 -5.21 7.99
CA HIS A 57 -1.87 -5.95 7.13
C HIS A 57 -2.41 -7.32 6.70
N TRP A 58 -3.10 -8.03 7.61
CA TRP A 58 -3.82 -9.24 7.24
C TRP A 58 -4.89 -8.96 6.18
N LEU A 59 -5.70 -7.92 6.36
CA LEU A 59 -6.77 -7.58 5.42
C LEU A 59 -6.21 -7.09 4.07
N GLN A 60 -5.08 -6.39 4.05
CA GLN A 60 -4.35 -6.02 2.82
C GLN A 60 -3.99 -7.27 2.02
N LEU A 61 -3.39 -8.27 2.68
CA LEU A 61 -3.02 -9.52 2.05
C LEU A 61 -4.23 -10.28 1.50
N GLU A 62 -5.33 -10.33 2.25
CA GLU A 62 -6.57 -10.99 1.78
C GLU A 62 -7.20 -10.27 0.59
N VAL A 63 -7.19 -8.93 0.56
CA VAL A 63 -7.62 -8.15 -0.60
C VAL A 63 -6.70 -8.40 -1.81
N ALA A 64 -5.39 -8.42 -1.61
CA ALA A 64 -4.44 -8.69 -2.70
C ALA A 64 -4.67 -10.07 -3.33
N LYS A 65 -4.89 -11.11 -2.51
CA LYS A 65 -5.21 -12.47 -2.99
C LYS A 65 -6.51 -12.50 -3.78
N ASP A 66 -7.60 -11.95 -3.24
CA ASP A 66 -8.91 -11.95 -3.91
C ASP A 66 -8.88 -11.16 -5.23
N LEU A 67 -8.17 -10.03 -5.29
CA LEU A 67 -8.01 -9.27 -6.53
C LEU A 67 -7.15 -10.01 -7.55
N ALA A 68 -6.08 -10.68 -7.12
CA ALA A 68 -5.22 -11.48 -8.00
C ALA A 68 -5.99 -12.69 -8.59
N ASP A 69 -6.92 -13.28 -7.83
CA ASP A 69 -7.79 -14.35 -8.32
C ASP A 69 -8.82 -13.88 -9.37
N ARG A 70 -9.07 -12.57 -9.47
CA ARG A 70 -10.05 -11.95 -10.39
C ARG A 70 -9.45 -11.44 -11.70
N GLY A 71 -8.15 -11.61 -11.92
CA GLY A 71 -7.48 -11.21 -13.17
C GLY A 71 -6.20 -10.40 -12.93
N PRO A 72 -5.71 -9.69 -13.98
CA PRO A 72 -4.46 -8.94 -13.91
C PRO A 72 -4.46 -7.93 -12.77
N LEU A 73 -3.42 -7.99 -11.94
CA LEU A 73 -3.22 -7.15 -10.77
C LEU A 73 -1.78 -6.66 -10.73
N VAL A 74 -1.62 -5.35 -10.50
CA VAL A 74 -0.36 -4.71 -10.13
C VAL A 74 -0.45 -4.27 -8.68
N LEU A 75 0.61 -4.51 -7.91
CA LEU A 75 0.74 -4.04 -6.54
C LEU A 75 1.64 -2.79 -6.52
N GLY A 76 1.26 -1.77 -5.76
CA GLY A 76 2.08 -0.59 -5.52
C GLY A 76 2.27 -0.35 -4.02
N ALA A 77 3.46 0.08 -3.63
CA ALA A 77 3.85 0.22 -2.24
C ALA A 77 4.38 1.62 -1.91
N GLU A 78 3.80 2.26 -0.89
CA GLU A 78 4.37 3.45 -0.24
C GLU A 78 5.65 3.10 0.55
N MET A 79 5.72 1.90 1.13
CA MET A 79 6.82 1.49 2.01
C MET A 79 8.13 1.14 1.28
N ILE A 80 8.14 1.16 -0.06
CA ILE A 80 9.33 0.95 -0.90
C ILE A 80 9.54 2.19 -1.79
N GLU A 81 10.77 2.70 -1.82
CA GLU A 81 11.14 3.90 -2.57
C GLU A 81 11.44 3.56 -4.03
N ALA A 82 11.08 4.46 -4.96
CA ALA A 82 11.18 4.23 -6.40
C ALA A 82 12.61 3.89 -6.88
N ASP A 83 13.63 4.35 -6.15
CA ASP A 83 15.03 4.06 -6.43
C ASP A 83 15.49 2.68 -5.91
N ASP A 84 14.64 1.96 -5.17
CA ASP A 84 14.83 0.56 -4.81
C ASP A 84 14.18 -0.41 -5.83
N GLN A 85 13.48 0.09 -6.87
CA GLN A 85 12.74 -0.74 -7.84
C GLN A 85 13.64 -1.82 -8.49
N ALA A 86 14.87 -1.48 -8.88
CA ALA A 86 15.79 -2.45 -9.49
C ALA A 86 16.15 -3.58 -8.52
N THR A 87 16.30 -3.29 -7.23
CA THR A 87 16.59 -4.30 -6.20
C THR A 87 15.36 -5.17 -5.94
N LEU A 88 14.17 -4.57 -5.88
CA LEU A 88 12.90 -5.27 -5.76
C LEU A 88 12.69 -6.23 -6.94
N ASP A 89 12.90 -5.79 -8.18
CA ASP A 89 12.75 -6.61 -9.37
C ASP A 89 13.66 -7.84 -9.35
N ARG A 90 14.92 -7.67 -8.92
CA ARG A 90 15.87 -8.77 -8.77
C ARG A 90 15.40 -9.78 -7.74
N TYR A 91 14.81 -9.32 -6.63
CA TYR A 91 14.25 -10.20 -5.61
C TYR A 91 13.05 -10.99 -6.14
N LEU A 92 12.13 -10.32 -6.83
CA LEU A 92 10.93 -10.94 -7.43
C LEU A 92 11.29 -11.97 -8.51
N LYS A 93 12.36 -11.73 -9.29
CA LYS A 93 12.89 -12.67 -10.28
C LYS A 93 13.71 -13.82 -9.68
N GLY A 94 13.99 -13.79 -8.38
CA GLY A 94 14.81 -14.79 -7.69
C GLY A 94 16.31 -14.67 -7.98
N GLU A 95 16.77 -13.54 -8.51
CA GLU A 95 18.19 -13.25 -8.76
C GLU A 95 18.96 -12.91 -7.47
N ILE A 96 18.23 -12.47 -6.44
CA ILE A 96 18.73 -12.30 -5.07
C ILE A 96 17.79 -12.97 -4.08
N ASP A 97 18.33 -13.42 -2.95
CA ASP A 97 17.57 -13.99 -1.85
C ASP A 97 17.03 -12.90 -0.90
N GLN A 98 16.25 -13.31 0.11
CA GLN A 98 15.69 -12.39 1.10
C GLN A 98 16.77 -11.63 1.87
N ALA A 99 17.87 -12.29 2.25
CA ALA A 99 18.94 -11.66 3.02
C ALA A 99 19.63 -10.53 2.22
N ALA A 100 19.86 -10.76 0.92
CA ALA A 100 20.35 -9.73 0.02
C ALA A 100 19.31 -8.61 -0.18
N PHE A 101 18.02 -8.94 -0.32
CA PHE A 101 16.96 -7.93 -0.45
C PHE A 101 16.89 -7.02 0.79
N ASP A 102 16.89 -7.59 2.00
CA ASP A 102 16.89 -6.88 3.28
C ASP A 102 18.09 -5.92 3.44
N THR A 103 19.22 -6.26 2.81
CA THR A 103 20.46 -5.49 2.90
C THR A 103 20.53 -4.39 1.83
N LEU A 104 20.06 -4.69 0.61
CA LEU A 104 20.25 -3.84 -0.55
C LEU A 104 19.11 -2.81 -0.73
N ALA A 105 17.89 -3.12 -0.29
CA ALA A 105 16.75 -2.20 -0.34
C ALA A 105 16.59 -1.45 0.99
N ARG A 106 16.08 -0.21 0.97
CA ARG A 106 15.87 0.58 2.19
C ARG A 106 14.53 0.27 2.86
N LEU A 107 14.33 -1.00 3.20
CA LEU A 107 13.09 -1.51 3.78
C LEU A 107 12.82 -0.91 5.17
N TRP A 108 11.54 -0.84 5.52
CA TRP A 108 11.11 -0.39 6.83
C TRP A 108 11.37 -1.46 7.89
N LYS A 109 11.50 -1.06 9.16
CA LYS A 109 11.81 -1.98 10.26
C LYS A 109 10.75 -3.07 10.44
N ASN A 110 9.49 -2.76 10.16
CA ASN A 110 8.35 -3.68 10.24
C ASN A 110 8.13 -4.48 8.94
N HIS A 111 8.98 -4.31 7.93
CA HIS A 111 8.85 -5.05 6.66
C HIS A 111 8.69 -6.57 6.83
N PRO A 112 9.51 -7.26 7.66
CA PRO A 112 9.44 -8.72 7.75
C PRO A 112 8.08 -9.26 8.20
N THR A 113 7.30 -8.47 8.95
CA THR A 113 5.98 -8.89 9.44
C THR A 113 4.84 -8.31 8.61
N ASP A 114 4.94 -7.04 8.25
CA ASP A 114 3.80 -6.26 7.78
C ASP A 114 3.69 -6.26 6.25
N TYR A 115 4.84 -6.34 5.55
CA TYR A 115 4.90 -6.11 4.11
C TYR A 115 5.53 -7.24 3.31
N ALA A 116 6.44 -8.03 3.91
CA ALA A 116 7.02 -9.21 3.27
C ALA A 116 5.95 -10.17 2.70
N PRO A 117 4.82 -10.45 3.39
CA PRO A 117 3.77 -11.31 2.83
C PRO A 117 3.17 -10.80 1.50
N LEU A 118 3.13 -9.48 1.27
CA LEU A 118 2.66 -8.90 0.01
C LEU A 118 3.70 -9.07 -1.10
N VAL A 119 4.99 -8.88 -0.78
CA VAL A 119 6.09 -9.08 -1.74
C VAL A 119 6.21 -10.57 -2.11
N ASP A 120 6.08 -11.46 -1.13
CA ASP A 120 6.10 -12.90 -1.34
C ASP A 120 4.91 -13.35 -2.20
N LEU A 121 3.70 -12.84 -1.95
CA LEU A 121 2.54 -13.09 -2.82
C LEU A 121 2.84 -12.68 -4.28
N ALA A 122 3.47 -11.52 -4.49
CA ALA A 122 3.82 -11.06 -5.82
C ALA A 122 4.86 -11.94 -6.48
N LYS A 123 5.87 -12.38 -5.73
CA LYS A 123 6.89 -13.32 -6.20
C LYS A 123 6.30 -14.68 -6.57
N GLU A 124 5.46 -15.24 -5.70
CA GLU A 124 4.81 -16.54 -5.89
C GLU A 124 3.88 -16.55 -7.12
N ARG A 125 3.16 -15.45 -7.35
CA ARG A 125 2.16 -15.34 -8.42
C ARG A 125 2.67 -14.61 -9.68
N GLY A 126 3.92 -14.14 -9.69
CA GLY A 126 4.48 -13.36 -10.78
C GLY A 126 3.76 -12.02 -11.00
N LEU A 127 3.28 -11.38 -9.95
CA LEU A 127 2.61 -10.08 -10.03
C LEU A 127 3.63 -8.95 -10.13
N PRO A 128 3.40 -7.93 -10.99
CA PRO A 128 4.19 -6.71 -10.93
C PRO A 128 4.03 -6.02 -9.57
N PHE A 129 5.16 -5.63 -8.97
CA PHE A 129 5.19 -4.91 -7.70
C PHE A 129 6.02 -3.63 -7.89
N ILE A 130 5.39 -2.48 -7.70
CA ILE A 130 5.93 -1.17 -8.01
C ILE A 130 6.27 -0.43 -6.72
N ALA A 131 7.52 -0.02 -6.58
CA ALA A 131 7.97 0.92 -5.58
C ALA A 131 7.51 2.33 -5.98
N THR A 132 6.50 2.84 -5.29
CA THR A 132 5.79 4.04 -5.76
C THR A 132 6.21 5.32 -5.04
N ASN A 133 6.89 5.20 -3.90
CA ASN A 133 7.19 6.36 -3.08
C ASN A 133 8.43 7.10 -3.57
N VAL A 134 8.45 8.40 -3.34
CA VAL A 134 9.64 9.22 -3.60
C VAL A 134 10.77 8.80 -2.66
N PRO A 135 12.04 8.80 -3.11
CA PRO A 135 13.16 8.57 -2.21
C PRO A 135 13.14 9.53 -1.02
N ARG A 136 13.29 9.02 0.19
CA ARG A 136 13.04 9.81 1.43
C ARG A 136 13.93 11.05 1.54
N ARG A 137 15.10 11.03 0.90
CA ARG A 137 16.02 12.17 0.85
C ARG A 137 15.39 13.40 0.20
N TYR A 138 14.52 13.21 -0.80
CA TYR A 138 13.84 14.29 -1.50
C TYR A 138 12.64 14.82 -0.73
N ALA A 139 11.81 13.95 -0.15
CA ALA A 139 10.77 14.38 0.78
C ALA A 139 11.36 15.18 1.97
N ARG A 140 12.50 14.74 2.51
CA ARG A 140 13.22 15.48 3.56
C ARG A 140 13.79 16.82 3.08
N ALA A 141 14.26 16.89 1.84
CA ALA A 141 14.76 18.13 1.26
C ALA A 141 13.62 19.15 1.11
N VAL A 142 12.48 18.72 0.58
CA VAL A 142 11.28 19.56 0.48
C VAL A 142 10.77 20.02 1.84
N ASN A 143 10.73 19.14 2.84
CA ASN A 143 10.32 19.53 4.19
C ASN A 143 11.22 20.60 4.82
N ARG A 144 12.49 20.71 4.39
CA ARG A 144 13.43 21.73 4.90
C ARG A 144 13.44 23.03 4.11
N GLY A 145 13.04 23.02 2.84
CA GLY A 145 13.31 24.12 1.93
C GLY A 145 12.32 24.32 0.79
N GLY A 146 11.13 23.71 0.88
CA GLY A 146 10.09 23.84 -0.15
C GLY A 146 10.40 23.07 -1.44
N PHE A 147 9.58 23.29 -2.46
CA PHE A 147 9.74 22.60 -3.76
C PHE A 147 11.00 23.03 -4.50
N GLU A 148 11.56 24.19 -4.17
CA GLU A 148 12.82 24.72 -4.67
C GLU A 148 13.98 23.75 -4.40
N ALA A 149 13.88 22.92 -3.35
CA ALA A 149 14.85 21.86 -3.09
C ALA A 149 14.90 20.79 -4.20
N LEU A 150 13.89 20.71 -5.06
CA LEU A 150 13.83 19.76 -6.19
C LEU A 150 14.60 20.27 -7.41
N ASP A 151 14.96 21.55 -7.46
CA ASP A 151 15.73 22.12 -8.58
C ASP A 151 17.16 21.54 -8.63
N THR A 152 17.68 21.11 -7.48
CA THR A 152 19.02 20.51 -7.35
C THR A 152 19.04 18.99 -7.53
N VAL A 153 17.92 18.37 -7.86
CA VAL A 153 17.85 16.92 -8.12
C VAL A 153 18.66 16.60 -9.39
N PRO A 154 19.65 15.68 -9.31
CA PRO A 154 20.40 15.22 -10.46
C PRO A 154 19.48 14.65 -11.56
N GLU A 155 19.85 14.84 -12.83
CA GLU A 155 19.00 14.47 -13.97
C GLU A 155 18.63 12.98 -14.01
N ASP A 156 19.58 12.12 -13.66
CA ASP A 156 19.41 10.66 -13.59
C ASP A 156 18.48 10.23 -12.43
N GLU A 157 18.39 11.03 -11.37
CA GLU A 157 17.52 10.76 -10.22
C GLU A 157 16.10 11.34 -10.39
N ARG A 158 15.87 12.21 -11.38
CA ARG A 158 14.53 12.79 -11.65
C ARG A 158 13.49 11.74 -12.02
N ALA A 159 13.92 10.62 -12.57
CA ALA A 159 13.04 9.50 -12.90
C ALA A 159 12.38 8.85 -11.67
N TRP A 160 12.86 9.14 -10.45
CA TRP A 160 12.31 8.62 -9.19
C TRP A 160 11.26 9.53 -8.55
N ILE A 161 10.91 10.63 -9.22
CA ILE A 161 10.00 11.67 -8.72
C ILE A 161 8.92 11.92 -9.78
N ALA A 162 7.71 12.32 -9.36
CA ALA A 162 6.72 12.85 -10.30
C ALA A 162 7.28 14.02 -11.15
N PRO A 163 6.77 14.22 -12.37
CA PRO A 163 7.13 15.36 -13.21
C PRO A 163 7.00 16.69 -12.45
N LEU A 164 7.99 17.56 -12.61
CA LEU A 164 8.00 18.89 -12.02
C LEU A 164 7.36 19.92 -12.98
N PRO A 165 6.74 20.99 -12.46
CA PRO A 165 6.53 21.29 -11.04
C PRO A 165 5.43 20.41 -10.42
N ILE A 166 5.55 20.14 -9.11
CA ILE A 166 4.53 19.40 -8.37
C ILE A 166 3.25 20.25 -8.27
N ALA A 167 2.14 19.72 -8.78
CA ALA A 167 0.83 20.33 -8.60
C ALA A 167 0.48 20.34 -7.11
N PHE A 168 0.20 21.51 -6.56
CA PHE A 168 -0.04 21.68 -5.14
C PHE A 168 -1.15 22.71 -4.90
N ASP A 169 -2.20 22.26 -4.23
CA ASP A 169 -3.28 23.11 -3.72
C ASP A 169 -3.29 23.00 -2.18
N PRO A 170 -2.82 24.02 -1.45
CA PRO A 170 -2.76 23.99 0.01
C PRO A 170 -4.14 24.00 0.68
N GLU A 171 -5.21 24.32 -0.05
CA GLU A 171 -6.58 24.39 0.48
C GLU A 171 -7.27 23.02 0.52
N LEU A 172 -6.64 21.99 -0.05
CA LEU A 172 -7.18 20.63 -0.02
C LEU A 172 -7.44 20.16 1.43
N PRO A 173 -8.62 19.59 1.73
CA PRO A 173 -9.01 19.25 3.10
C PRO A 173 -7.99 18.37 3.83
N GLN A 174 -7.36 17.41 3.15
CA GLN A 174 -6.35 16.54 3.74
C GLN A 174 -5.11 17.31 4.21
N TYR A 175 -4.70 18.35 3.49
CA TYR A 175 -3.52 19.16 3.81
C TYR A 175 -3.80 20.14 4.93
N VAL A 176 -4.99 20.76 4.92
CA VAL A 176 -5.48 21.57 6.04
C VAL A 176 -5.61 20.72 7.32
N ASN A 177 -6.17 19.51 7.20
CA ASN A 177 -6.29 18.59 8.33
C ASN A 177 -4.93 18.14 8.86
N MET A 178 -3.95 17.92 7.98
CA MET A 178 -2.60 17.53 8.41
C MET A 178 -1.93 18.63 9.26
N LEU A 179 -2.04 19.90 8.84
CA LEU A 179 -1.58 21.03 9.65
C LEU A 179 -2.31 21.09 10.99
N THR A 180 -3.63 20.92 10.97
CA THR A 180 -4.47 20.95 12.18
C THR A 180 -4.07 19.85 13.17
N MET A 181 -3.86 18.61 12.70
CA MET A 181 -3.46 17.48 13.55
C MET A 181 -2.05 17.62 14.13
N MET A 182 -1.15 18.27 13.40
CA MET A 182 0.25 18.43 13.80
C MET A 182 0.46 19.65 14.70
N GLY A 183 -0.51 20.56 14.79
CA GLY A 183 -0.46 21.75 15.64
C GLY A 183 0.82 22.55 15.39
N ASP A 184 1.52 22.91 16.45
CA ASP A 184 2.77 23.70 16.41
C ASP A 184 3.94 22.96 15.71
N HIS A 185 3.82 21.65 15.47
CA HIS A 185 4.81 20.88 14.72
C HIS A 185 4.51 20.81 13.22
N GLY A 186 3.36 21.33 12.77
CA GLY A 186 3.01 21.40 11.36
C GLY A 186 3.70 22.57 10.65
N SER A 187 4.18 22.35 9.43
CA SER A 187 4.71 23.42 8.57
C SER A 187 4.15 23.28 7.14
N PRO A 188 4.03 24.40 6.38
CA PRO A 188 3.66 24.33 4.97
C PRO A 188 4.59 23.44 4.15
N ASP A 189 5.87 23.39 4.48
CA ASP A 189 6.84 22.56 3.75
C ASP A 189 6.72 21.07 4.09
N MET A 190 6.24 20.72 5.29
CA MET A 190 5.81 19.35 5.61
C MET A 190 4.63 18.92 4.74
N VAL A 191 3.68 19.84 4.48
CA VAL A 191 2.59 19.61 3.53
C VAL A 191 3.10 19.43 2.11
N LYS A 192 4.02 20.28 1.65
CA LYS A 192 4.66 20.11 0.33
C LYS A 192 5.39 18.78 0.22
N ALA A 193 6.06 18.33 1.28
CA ALA A 193 6.74 17.03 1.30
C ALA A 193 5.74 15.87 1.18
N GLN A 194 4.58 15.96 1.83
CA GLN A 194 3.52 14.98 1.63
C GLN A 194 2.94 15.05 0.21
N ALA A 195 2.71 16.24 -0.34
CA ALA A 195 2.24 16.41 -1.71
C ALA A 195 3.22 15.83 -2.75
N LEU A 196 4.54 15.93 -2.51
CA LEU A 196 5.56 15.26 -3.32
C LEU A 196 5.40 13.74 -3.30
N LYS A 197 5.18 13.15 -2.12
CA LYS A 197 4.94 11.71 -1.97
C LYS A 197 3.68 11.31 -2.74
N ASP A 198 2.57 12.00 -2.49
CA ASP A 198 1.28 11.72 -3.12
C ASP A 198 1.38 11.79 -4.65
N ALA A 199 1.98 12.85 -5.19
CA ALA A 199 2.17 13.04 -6.63
C ALA A 199 3.05 11.94 -7.23
N THR A 200 4.12 11.55 -6.54
CA THR A 200 5.05 10.50 -7.02
C THR A 200 4.37 9.13 -7.02
N MET A 201 3.62 8.80 -5.97
CA MET A 201 2.86 7.56 -5.90
C MET A 201 1.78 7.50 -7.00
N ALA A 202 1.04 8.59 -7.19
CA ALA A 202 0.05 8.69 -8.25
C ALA A 202 0.68 8.58 -9.65
N HIS A 203 1.86 9.19 -9.86
CA HIS A 203 2.59 9.09 -11.12
C HIS A 203 2.95 7.64 -11.45
N PHE A 204 3.59 6.92 -10.53
CA PHE A 204 3.98 5.53 -10.75
C PHE A 204 2.78 4.59 -10.87
N LEU A 205 1.70 4.84 -10.13
CA LEU A 205 0.45 4.12 -10.27
C LEU A 205 -0.11 4.25 -11.69
N LEU A 206 -0.22 5.48 -12.21
CA LEU A 206 -0.77 5.75 -13.54
C LEU A 206 0.11 5.17 -14.66
N MET A 207 1.44 5.18 -14.51
CA MET A 207 2.35 4.58 -15.49
C MET A 207 2.20 3.06 -15.60
N HIS A 208 1.80 2.40 -14.51
CA HIS A 208 1.73 0.94 -14.42
C HIS A 208 0.31 0.40 -14.41
N LEU A 209 -0.70 1.27 -14.50
CA LEU A 209 -2.09 0.84 -14.63
C LEU A 209 -2.30 0.23 -16.03
N GLN A 210 -2.58 -1.06 -16.06
CA GLN A 210 -2.80 -1.80 -17.31
C GLN A 210 -4.26 -1.68 -17.76
N GLU A 211 -4.48 -1.59 -19.08
CA GLU A 211 -5.83 -1.63 -19.66
C GLU A 211 -6.53 -2.95 -19.29
N GLY A 212 -7.75 -2.86 -18.76
CA GLY A 212 -8.50 -4.02 -18.26
C GLY A 212 -7.93 -4.67 -17.00
N GLY A 213 -6.84 -4.14 -16.44
CA GLY A 213 -6.22 -4.59 -15.20
C GLY A 213 -6.67 -3.80 -13.97
N ARG A 214 -6.12 -4.18 -12.83
CA ARG A 214 -6.30 -3.50 -11.54
C ARG A 214 -4.95 -3.08 -10.96
N PHE A 215 -4.96 -1.99 -10.22
CA PHE A 215 -3.84 -1.55 -9.40
C PHE A 215 -4.30 -1.47 -7.94
N LEU A 216 -3.64 -2.22 -7.06
CA LEU A 216 -3.83 -2.14 -5.61
C LEU A 216 -2.62 -1.42 -5.01
N HIS A 217 -2.87 -0.25 -4.44
CA HIS A 217 -1.86 0.59 -3.80
C HIS A 217 -2.01 0.54 -2.28
N PHE A 218 -0.90 0.41 -1.56
CA PHE A 218 -0.79 0.41 -0.10
C PHE A 218 0.11 1.53 0.38
#